data_AF-A0A0L6T6J5-F1
#
_entry.id   AF-A0A0L6T6J5-F1
#
_cell.length_a   1.000
_cell.length_b   1.000
_cell.length_c   1.000
_cell.angle_alpha   90.00
_cell.angle_beta   90.00
_cell.angle_gamma   90.00
#
_symmetry.space_group_name_H-M   'P 1'
#
loop_
_entity.id
_entity.type
_entity.pdbx_description
1 polymer ?
#
loop_
_entity_poly.entity_id
_entity_poly.type
_entity_poly.pdbx_seq_one_letter_code
_entity_poly.pdbx_strand_id
1 'polypeptide(L)'
;MAAPNPHGKSNAAVVRPWINGLDVVRRPQHMWIVDFDSRAAPDAALFERPWQHVEQFVKPSRVGNRESKSGEAWWLLQRARPEMKAALASLHRSVATARVAKHRVFVYVSASVLADSQVVVFARADDTTLGLLHSRFHELWSLRMCTWMGKGNDPRYTPTTCFETFPFPAGLTPADTAHQRTEPVTGGPLIPADLPPAVRPHAEAIARAAQRLVDLRDAWLNPPEWTERVPEVVPLGMTASPYPDRIVARPGFEKELAKRTLTNLYNQRPAWLAQAHEALDAAVAAAYGWADYTPGMADDEILRRLLALNLERAAGQGVR
;
A
#
# COMPACT_ATOMS: atom_id res chain seq x y z
N MET A 1 25.33 -6.70 -6.98
CA MET A 1 24.41 -7.79 -7.38
C MET A 1 24.97 -8.73 -8.46
N ALA A 2 26.29 -8.74 -8.71
CA ALA A 2 26.89 -9.29 -9.93
C ALA A 2 28.01 -10.32 -9.70
N ALA A 3 28.02 -11.02 -8.56
CA ALA A 3 28.88 -12.20 -8.47
C ALA A 3 28.25 -13.31 -9.33
N PRO A 4 29.02 -14.05 -10.15
CA PRO A 4 28.50 -15.19 -10.89
C PRO A 4 28.16 -16.29 -9.88
N ASN A 5 26.94 -16.24 -9.37
CA ASN A 5 26.43 -17.27 -8.50
C ASN A 5 26.52 -18.63 -9.22
N PRO A 6 26.89 -19.75 -8.55
CA PRO A 6 27.18 -21.04 -9.19
C PRO A 6 26.07 -21.59 -10.10
N HIS A 7 24.81 -21.26 -9.81
CA HIS A 7 23.62 -21.62 -10.60
C HIS A 7 23.23 -20.63 -11.71
N GLY A 8 24.05 -19.62 -12.00
CA GLY A 8 23.80 -18.62 -13.05
C GLY A 8 22.69 -17.60 -12.78
N LYS A 9 21.97 -17.67 -11.63
CA LYS A 9 20.90 -16.72 -11.31
C LYS A 9 21.43 -15.45 -10.64
N SER A 10 20.83 -14.30 -10.94
CA SER A 10 21.16 -13.01 -10.34
C SER A 10 20.73 -12.89 -8.88
N ASN A 11 21.52 -12.17 -8.07
CA ASN A 11 21.14 -11.82 -6.69
C ASN A 11 19.85 -10.97 -6.60
N ALA A 12 19.45 -10.32 -7.70
CA ALA A 12 18.17 -9.62 -7.78
C ALA A 12 16.95 -10.54 -7.53
N ALA A 13 17.10 -11.86 -7.65
CA ALA A 13 16.02 -12.81 -7.35
C ALA A 13 15.71 -12.93 -5.84
N VAL A 14 16.65 -12.55 -4.96
CA VAL A 14 16.53 -12.68 -3.48
C VAL A 14 16.81 -11.39 -2.74
N VAL A 15 17.12 -10.29 -3.44
CA VAL A 15 17.35 -8.96 -2.87
C VAL A 15 16.23 -8.06 -3.35
N ARG A 16 15.42 -7.52 -2.44
CA ARG A 16 14.25 -6.71 -2.79
C ARG A 16 14.28 -5.34 -2.09
N PRO A 17 13.76 -4.28 -2.72
CA PRO A 17 13.50 -3.03 -2.00
C PRO A 17 12.53 -3.33 -0.85
N TRP A 18 12.72 -2.65 0.27
CA TRP A 18 11.91 -2.85 1.46
C TRP A 18 11.42 -1.52 2.00
N ILE A 19 10.17 -1.50 2.46
CA ILE A 19 9.54 -0.33 3.05
C ILE A 19 8.93 -0.65 4.40
N ASN A 20 8.93 0.33 5.28
CA ASN A 20 8.20 0.32 6.54
C ASN A 20 7.11 1.40 6.62
N GLY A 21 6.43 1.47 7.77
CA GLY A 21 5.42 2.49 8.01
C GLY A 21 5.91 3.94 7.85
N LEU A 22 7.17 4.24 8.16
CA LEU A 22 7.77 5.56 7.95
C LEU A 22 7.97 5.85 6.46
N ASP A 23 8.41 4.88 5.68
CA ASP A 23 8.57 5.02 4.22
C ASP A 23 7.23 5.33 3.52
N VAL A 24 6.11 4.91 4.09
CA VAL A 24 4.77 5.24 3.58
C VAL A 24 4.41 6.71 3.82
N VAL A 25 4.78 7.29 4.96
CA VAL A 25 4.34 8.64 5.35
C VAL A 25 5.42 9.74 5.18
N ARG A 26 6.68 9.35 5.03
CA ARG A 26 7.86 10.20 4.83
C ARG A 26 8.54 9.90 3.49
N ARG A 27 9.72 10.50 3.25
CA ARG A 27 10.55 10.15 2.10
C ARG A 27 11.10 8.71 2.29
N PRO A 28 11.18 7.91 1.21
CA PRO A 28 11.75 6.56 1.28
C PRO A 28 13.19 6.57 1.82
N GLN A 29 13.51 5.61 2.69
CA GLN A 29 14.85 5.37 3.22
C GLN A 29 15.73 4.57 2.26
N HIS A 30 15.18 4.10 1.13
CA HIS A 30 15.87 3.30 0.11
C HIS A 30 16.53 2.02 0.67
N MET A 31 15.84 1.38 1.62
CA MET A 31 16.30 0.16 2.28
C MET A 31 16.05 -1.07 1.42
N TRP A 32 16.86 -2.10 1.65
CA TRP A 32 16.80 -3.39 0.95
C TRP A 32 16.78 -4.54 1.95
N ILE A 33 16.16 -5.64 1.55
CA ILE A 33 16.09 -6.86 2.33
C ILE A 33 16.48 -8.08 1.51
N VAL A 34 17.12 -9.05 2.17
CA VAL A 34 17.33 -10.39 1.61
C VAL A 34 16.14 -11.27 1.95
N ASP A 35 15.47 -11.79 0.93
CA ASP A 35 14.33 -12.69 1.02
C ASP A 35 14.57 -13.92 0.15
N PHE A 36 15.00 -15.01 0.79
CA PHE A 36 15.17 -16.31 0.14
C PHE A 36 13.84 -17.04 -0.11
N ASP A 37 12.71 -16.41 0.21
CA ASP A 37 11.37 -17.00 0.17
C ASP A 37 11.27 -18.27 1.03
N SER A 38 11.00 -19.43 0.43
CA SER A 38 10.97 -20.74 1.11
C SER A 38 12.15 -21.65 0.75
N ARG A 39 13.22 -21.10 0.15
CA ARG A 39 14.38 -21.89 -0.32
C ARG A 39 15.12 -22.56 0.84
N ALA A 40 15.44 -23.84 0.67
CA ALA A 40 16.30 -24.58 1.58
C ALA A 40 17.72 -23.98 1.59
N ALA A 41 18.49 -24.23 2.65
CA ALA A 41 19.84 -23.69 2.81
C ALA A 41 20.75 -23.95 1.59
N PRO A 42 20.82 -25.17 1.00
CA PRO A 42 21.67 -25.41 -0.16
C PRO A 42 21.32 -24.50 -1.34
N ASP A 43 20.02 -24.29 -1.61
CA ASP A 43 19.56 -23.43 -2.70
C ASP A 43 19.75 -21.94 -2.41
N ALA A 44 19.55 -21.53 -1.16
CA ALA A 44 19.76 -20.15 -0.72
C ALA A 44 21.25 -19.77 -0.75
N ALA A 45 22.14 -20.70 -0.38
CA ALA A 45 23.59 -20.51 -0.39
C ALA A 45 24.18 -20.32 -1.79
N LEU A 46 23.48 -20.76 -2.84
CA LEU A 46 23.86 -20.49 -4.23
C LEU A 46 23.85 -18.98 -4.55
N PHE A 47 23.13 -18.16 -3.79
CA PHE A 47 23.24 -16.70 -3.85
C PHE A 47 24.34 -16.22 -2.89
N GLU A 48 25.59 -16.40 -3.29
CA GLU A 48 26.76 -16.35 -2.39
C GLU A 48 26.84 -15.05 -1.57
N ARG A 49 26.69 -13.88 -2.22
CA ARG A 49 26.77 -12.58 -1.52
C ARG A 49 25.59 -12.34 -0.56
N PRO A 50 24.32 -12.51 -0.96
CA PRO A 50 23.20 -12.47 -0.03
C PRO A 50 23.35 -13.45 1.14
N TRP A 51 23.82 -14.67 0.86
CA TRP A 51 24.05 -15.69 1.89
C TRP A 51 25.11 -15.26 2.90
N GLN A 52 26.30 -14.84 2.43
CA GLN A 52 27.38 -14.32 3.27
C GLN A 52 26.90 -13.15 4.13
N HIS A 53 26.10 -12.24 3.56
CA HIS A 53 25.54 -11.11 4.30
C HIS A 53 24.63 -11.56 5.45
N VAL A 54 23.66 -12.45 5.19
CA VAL A 54 22.79 -12.94 6.27
C VAL A 54 23.56 -13.80 7.28
N GLU A 55 24.57 -14.55 6.85
CA GLU A 55 25.41 -15.33 7.73
C GLU A 55 26.20 -14.45 8.69
N GLN A 56 26.76 -13.34 8.20
CA GLN A 56 27.53 -12.41 9.01
C GLN A 56 26.66 -11.58 9.96
N PHE A 57 25.52 -11.05 9.47
CA PHE A 57 24.75 -10.03 10.19
C PHE A 57 23.44 -10.54 10.81
N VAL A 58 22.86 -11.63 10.30
CA VAL A 58 21.57 -12.15 10.78
C VAL A 58 21.76 -13.38 11.68
N LYS A 59 22.59 -14.35 11.25
CA LYS A 59 22.83 -15.61 12.00
C LYS A 59 23.20 -15.39 13.47
N PRO A 60 24.12 -14.47 13.85
CA PRO A 60 24.52 -14.31 15.25
C PRO A 60 23.37 -13.84 16.16
N SER A 61 22.37 -13.13 15.62
CA SER A 61 21.21 -12.66 16.38
C SER A 61 20.10 -13.70 16.56
N ARG A 62 20.12 -14.78 15.76
CA ARG A 62 19.02 -15.75 15.66
C ARG A 62 19.35 -17.13 16.19
N VAL A 63 20.58 -17.60 15.99
CA VAL A 63 21.04 -18.90 16.49
C VAL A 63 21.31 -18.77 18.00
N GLY A 64 20.71 -19.64 18.81
CA GLY A 64 20.83 -19.62 20.27
C GLY A 64 19.85 -18.69 21.00
N ASN A 65 19.06 -17.88 20.27
CA ASN A 65 18.01 -17.04 20.86
C ASN A 65 16.67 -17.81 20.91
N ARG A 66 16.13 -18.04 22.12
CA ARG A 66 14.84 -18.75 22.33
C ARG A 66 13.63 -18.03 21.74
N GLU A 67 13.67 -16.71 21.58
CA GLU A 67 12.58 -15.92 20.98
C GLU A 67 12.59 -15.98 19.45
N SER A 68 13.75 -16.33 18.87
CA SER A 68 13.89 -16.64 17.45
C SER A 68 13.30 -18.02 17.20
N LYS A 69 12.07 -18.08 16.66
CA LYS A 69 11.46 -19.31 16.10
C LYS A 69 12.26 -19.95 14.94
N SER A 70 13.50 -19.53 14.71
CA SER A 70 14.27 -19.73 13.48
C SER A 70 15.68 -20.25 13.75
N GLY A 71 15.91 -21.04 14.82
CA GLY A 71 17.25 -21.58 15.10
C GLY A 71 17.79 -22.44 13.96
N GLU A 72 16.94 -23.30 13.39
CA GLU A 72 17.32 -24.23 12.30
C GLU A 72 17.27 -23.57 10.91
N ALA A 73 16.32 -22.66 10.68
CA ALA A 73 16.13 -21.95 9.40
C ALA A 73 16.43 -20.44 9.52
N TRP A 74 17.56 -20.10 10.14
CA TRP A 74 17.88 -18.72 10.55
C TRP A 74 17.95 -17.72 9.39
N TRP A 75 18.22 -18.20 8.16
CA TRP A 75 18.29 -17.37 6.95
C TRP A 75 16.92 -16.98 6.39
N LEU A 76 15.83 -17.65 6.81
CA LEU A 76 14.47 -17.35 6.34
C LEU A 76 13.83 -16.21 7.12
N LEU A 77 12.93 -15.45 6.50
CA LEU A 77 12.12 -14.47 7.23
C LEU A 77 11.19 -15.18 8.22
N GLN A 78 11.10 -14.69 9.46
CA GLN A 78 10.27 -15.29 10.52
C GLN A 78 8.79 -15.46 10.11
N ARG A 79 8.29 -14.57 9.23
CA ARG A 79 6.99 -14.68 8.60
C ARG A 79 7.12 -14.34 7.11
N ALA A 80 7.28 -15.37 6.28
CA ALA A 80 7.47 -15.23 4.83
C ALA A 80 6.23 -14.74 4.06
N ARG A 81 5.02 -14.83 4.66
CA ARG A 81 3.75 -14.37 4.08
C ARG A 81 3.50 -14.88 2.65
N PRO A 82 3.53 -16.20 2.39
CA PRO A 82 3.38 -16.77 1.05
C PRO A 82 2.03 -16.42 0.41
N GLU A 83 0.94 -16.41 1.17
CA GLU A 83 -0.39 -16.02 0.68
C GLU A 83 -0.43 -14.58 0.15
N MET A 84 0.21 -13.65 0.86
CA MET A 84 0.33 -12.26 0.42
C MET A 84 1.16 -12.17 -0.86
N LYS A 85 2.30 -12.86 -0.93
CA LYS A 85 3.15 -12.88 -2.13
C LYS A 85 2.40 -13.46 -3.33
N ALA A 86 1.63 -14.53 -3.13
CA ALA A 86 0.82 -15.14 -4.17
C ALA A 86 -0.27 -14.19 -4.68
N ALA A 87 -0.97 -13.50 -3.76
CA ALA A 87 -2.00 -12.52 -4.12
C ALA A 87 -1.44 -11.29 -4.87
N LEU A 88 -0.16 -10.95 -4.66
CA LEU A 88 0.49 -9.82 -5.33
C LEU A 88 1.16 -10.20 -6.66
N ALA A 89 1.36 -11.49 -6.94
CA ALA A 89 2.22 -11.96 -8.03
C ALA A 89 1.75 -11.53 -9.43
N SER A 90 0.44 -11.41 -9.63
CA SER A 90 -0.16 -10.97 -10.90
C SER A 90 -0.32 -9.46 -11.03
N LEU A 91 -0.02 -8.70 -9.96
CA LEU A 91 -0.21 -7.26 -9.92
C LEU A 91 1.11 -6.54 -10.19
N HIS A 92 1.05 -5.42 -10.91
CA HIS A 92 2.23 -4.56 -11.12
C HIS A 92 2.42 -3.57 -9.94
N ARG A 93 1.32 -3.22 -9.27
CA ARG A 93 1.27 -2.35 -8.09
C ARG A 93 0.21 -2.85 -7.12
N SER A 94 0.32 -2.41 -5.86
CA SER A 94 -0.66 -2.66 -4.81
C SER A 94 -0.93 -1.39 -4.02
N VAL A 95 -2.04 -1.33 -3.31
CA VAL A 95 -2.34 -0.24 -2.37
C VAL A 95 -1.74 -0.58 -1.02
N ALA A 96 -1.15 0.40 -0.33
CA ALA A 96 -0.60 0.23 1.01
C ALA A 96 -0.95 1.39 1.95
N THR A 97 -0.99 1.10 3.26
CA THR A 97 -1.07 2.09 4.34
C THR A 97 -0.13 1.70 5.47
N ALA A 98 0.44 2.69 6.17
CA ALA A 98 1.09 2.45 7.46
C ALA A 98 0.05 1.98 8.49
N ARG A 99 0.41 1.02 9.34
CA ARG A 99 -0.42 0.57 10.47
C ARG A 99 -0.61 1.71 11.45
N VAL A 100 0.47 2.39 11.82
CA VAL A 100 0.45 3.49 12.80
C VAL A 100 0.82 4.77 12.10
N ALA A 101 -0.11 5.72 12.04
CA ALA A 101 0.12 7.03 11.44
C ALA A 101 -0.90 8.03 11.93
N LYS A 102 -0.47 9.28 12.12
CA LYS A 102 -1.34 10.41 12.46
C LYS A 102 -2.51 10.61 11.49
N HIS A 103 -2.25 10.43 10.19
CA HIS A 103 -3.22 10.58 9.11
C HIS A 103 -3.44 9.25 8.40
N ARG A 104 -4.68 8.97 8.00
CA ARG A 104 -5.01 7.75 7.26
C ARG A 104 -4.78 7.98 5.77
N VAL A 105 -3.57 7.64 5.32
CA VAL A 105 -3.16 7.83 3.92
C VAL A 105 -2.89 6.50 3.23
N PHE A 106 -3.25 6.43 1.95
CA PHE A 106 -3.00 5.29 1.08
C PHE A 106 -2.09 5.68 -0.07
N VAL A 107 -1.21 4.75 -0.46
CA VAL A 107 -0.22 4.94 -1.53
C VAL A 107 -0.18 3.72 -2.42
N TYR A 108 0.28 3.91 -3.66
CA TYR A 108 0.68 2.78 -4.51
C TYR A 108 2.10 2.33 -4.17
N VAL A 109 2.31 1.03 -4.14
CA VAL A 109 3.60 0.38 -3.96
C VAL A 109 3.79 -0.66 -5.07
N SER A 110 4.93 -0.64 -5.74
CA SER A 110 5.27 -1.66 -6.74
C SER A 110 5.26 -3.06 -6.13
N ALA A 111 4.78 -4.05 -6.89
CA ALA A 111 4.77 -5.44 -6.45
C ALA A 111 6.17 -6.03 -6.19
N SER A 112 7.23 -5.37 -6.69
CA SER A 112 8.62 -5.75 -6.41
C SER A 112 9.10 -5.38 -5.00
N VAL A 113 8.39 -4.51 -4.28
CA VAL A 113 8.78 -3.97 -2.98
C VAL A 113 8.18 -4.82 -1.85
N LEU A 114 9.00 -5.22 -0.88
CA LEU A 114 8.54 -5.97 0.28
C LEU A 114 8.15 -5.02 1.43
N ALA A 115 6.94 -5.19 1.93
CA ALA A 115 6.39 -4.39 3.02
C ALA A 115 6.69 -5.02 4.39
N ASP A 116 7.08 -4.19 5.37
CA ASP A 116 7.26 -4.62 6.75
C ASP A 116 5.94 -4.91 7.49
N SER A 117 6.06 -5.49 8.68
CA SER A 117 4.93 -5.77 9.58
C SER A 117 4.08 -4.56 9.99
N GLN A 118 4.61 -3.33 9.90
CA GLN A 118 3.93 -2.06 10.15
C GLN A 118 3.31 -1.44 8.91
N VAL A 119 3.27 -2.15 7.79
CA VAL A 119 2.55 -1.77 6.58
C VAL A 119 1.44 -2.79 6.32
N VAL A 120 0.26 -2.31 5.96
CA VAL A 120 -0.84 -3.13 5.45
C VAL A 120 -0.86 -2.98 3.95
N VAL A 121 -0.82 -4.10 3.25
CA VAL A 121 -0.89 -4.16 1.78
C VAL A 121 -2.25 -4.74 1.39
N PHE A 122 -2.91 -4.09 0.44
CA PHE A 122 -4.14 -4.54 -0.19
C PHE A 122 -3.79 -5.04 -1.59
N ALA A 123 -4.09 -6.31 -1.89
CA ALA A 123 -3.89 -6.91 -3.21
C ALA A 123 -4.93 -6.39 -4.22
N ARG A 124 -4.79 -5.12 -4.57
CA ARG A 124 -5.63 -4.34 -5.50
C ARG A 124 -4.76 -3.33 -6.24
N ALA A 125 -4.95 -3.24 -7.55
CA ALA A 125 -4.18 -2.36 -8.45
C ALA A 125 -5.03 -1.22 -9.04
N ASP A 126 -6.35 -1.26 -8.84
CA ASP A 126 -7.31 -0.29 -9.37
C ASP A 126 -7.38 1.00 -8.53
N ASP A 127 -7.80 2.09 -9.18
CA ASP A 127 -8.00 3.41 -8.57
C ASP A 127 -9.35 3.50 -7.84
N THR A 128 -10.34 2.64 -8.17
CA THR A 128 -11.62 2.58 -7.42
C THR A 128 -11.39 2.18 -5.97
N THR A 129 -10.65 1.09 -5.73
CA THR A 129 -10.37 0.60 -4.38
C THR A 129 -9.53 1.62 -3.60
N LEU A 130 -8.52 2.22 -4.24
CA LEU A 130 -7.75 3.28 -3.58
C LEU A 130 -8.68 4.42 -3.16
N GLY A 131 -9.58 4.87 -4.04
CA GLY A 131 -10.54 5.92 -3.75
C GLY A 131 -11.48 5.57 -2.60
N LEU A 132 -12.04 4.36 -2.59
CA LEU A 132 -12.90 3.88 -1.50
C LEU A 132 -12.17 3.93 -0.15
N LEU A 133 -10.95 3.39 -0.11
CA LEU A 133 -10.14 3.37 1.11
C LEU A 133 -9.70 4.77 1.55
N HIS A 134 -9.44 5.68 0.61
CA HIS A 134 -8.96 7.01 0.92
C HIS A 134 -10.06 8.05 1.17
N SER A 135 -11.32 7.65 1.04
CA SER A 135 -12.49 8.50 1.32
C SER A 135 -12.67 8.76 2.82
N ARG A 136 -13.37 9.85 3.14
CA ARG A 136 -13.82 10.21 4.48
C ARG A 136 -14.65 9.10 5.12
N PHE A 137 -15.44 8.35 4.34
CA PHE A 137 -16.25 7.24 4.86
C PHE A 137 -15.37 6.14 5.49
N HIS A 138 -14.31 5.74 4.78
CA HIS A 138 -13.38 4.75 5.29
C HIS A 138 -12.46 5.32 6.37
N GLU A 139 -12.07 6.59 6.26
CA GLU A 139 -11.32 7.29 7.32
C GLU A 139 -12.09 7.23 8.65
N LEU A 140 -13.34 7.73 8.67
CA LEU A 140 -14.18 7.75 9.86
C LEU A 140 -14.43 6.35 10.43
N TRP A 141 -14.77 5.38 9.56
CA TRP A 141 -14.96 4.00 10.00
C TRP A 141 -13.68 3.43 10.62
N SER A 142 -12.54 3.60 9.96
CA SER A 142 -11.26 3.08 10.45
C SER A 142 -10.85 3.71 11.77
N LEU A 143 -11.05 5.02 11.95
CA LEU A 143 -10.73 5.73 13.21
C LEU A 143 -11.65 5.29 14.35
N ARG A 144 -12.92 4.98 14.05
CA ARG A 144 -13.88 4.48 15.03
C ARG A 144 -13.58 3.05 15.50
N MET A 145 -13.03 2.23 14.60
CA MET A 145 -12.77 0.80 14.81
C MET A 145 -11.32 0.46 15.15
N CYS A 146 -10.39 1.41 15.04
CA CYS A 146 -8.99 1.20 15.33
C CYS A 146 -8.69 1.16 16.84
N THR A 147 -7.52 0.64 17.17
CA THR A 147 -6.89 0.88 18.48
C THR A 147 -5.94 2.06 18.38
N TRP A 148 -5.54 2.60 19.52
CA TRP A 148 -4.67 3.78 19.59
C TRP A 148 -3.36 3.42 20.28
N MET A 149 -2.23 3.97 19.83
CA MET A 149 -0.91 3.62 20.35
C MET A 149 0.02 4.81 20.58
N GLY A 150 0.92 4.64 21.56
CA GLY A 150 2.04 5.53 21.83
C GLY A 150 1.67 6.82 22.59
N LYS A 151 2.67 7.67 22.83
CA LYS A 151 2.50 8.96 23.53
C LYS A 151 1.70 9.99 22.72
N GLY A 152 1.70 9.87 21.39
CA GLY A 152 0.97 10.75 20.48
C GLY A 152 -0.50 10.38 20.28
N ASN A 153 -0.93 9.23 20.82
CA ASN A 153 -2.25 8.64 20.56
C ASN A 153 -2.51 8.54 19.05
N ASP A 154 -1.59 7.89 18.31
CA ASP A 154 -1.74 7.69 16.87
C ASP A 154 -2.64 6.47 16.60
N PRO A 155 -3.56 6.53 15.61
CA PRO A 155 -4.46 5.43 15.30
C PRO A 155 -3.72 4.27 14.61
N ARG A 156 -4.01 3.05 15.08
CA ARG A 156 -3.48 1.79 14.56
C ARG A 156 -4.50 1.06 13.69
N TYR A 157 -4.26 1.06 12.38
CA TYR A 157 -5.04 0.28 11.43
C TYR A 157 -4.84 -1.22 11.62
N THR A 158 -5.94 -1.90 11.93
CA THR A 158 -5.99 -3.35 12.04
C THR A 158 -6.94 -3.88 10.97
N PRO A 159 -6.46 -4.65 9.97
CA PRO A 159 -7.28 -5.07 8.84
C PRO A 159 -8.61 -5.72 9.25
N THR A 160 -8.57 -6.59 10.27
CA THR A 160 -9.73 -7.34 10.76
C THR A 160 -10.82 -6.48 11.38
N THR A 161 -10.48 -5.30 11.94
CA THR A 161 -11.48 -4.39 12.53
C THR A 161 -11.81 -3.20 11.64
N CYS A 162 -10.93 -2.86 10.70
CA CYS A 162 -11.08 -1.70 9.82
C CYS A 162 -11.57 -2.10 8.43
N PHE A 163 -10.77 -2.86 7.66
CA PHE A 163 -11.08 -3.23 6.28
C PHE A 163 -12.17 -4.29 6.18
N GLU A 164 -12.02 -5.37 6.95
CA GLU A 164 -12.91 -6.54 6.85
C GLU A 164 -14.33 -6.25 7.33
N THR A 165 -14.50 -5.22 8.17
CA THR A 165 -15.80 -4.76 8.67
C THR A 165 -16.34 -3.55 7.91
N PHE A 166 -15.55 -2.91 7.05
CA PHE A 166 -15.97 -1.71 6.35
C PHE A 166 -17.16 -2.04 5.43
N PRO A 167 -18.30 -1.33 5.57
CA PRO A 167 -19.45 -1.55 4.71
C PRO A 167 -19.23 -0.87 3.34
N PHE A 168 -18.43 -1.50 2.46
CA PHE A 168 -18.20 -1.03 1.08
C PHE A 168 -19.50 -0.78 0.30
N PRO A 169 -19.58 0.12 -0.68
CA PRO A 169 -20.76 0.23 -1.56
C PRO A 169 -21.14 -1.11 -2.22
N ALA A 170 -22.43 -1.33 -2.47
CA ALA A 170 -22.90 -2.56 -3.12
C ALA A 170 -22.33 -2.69 -4.54
N GLY A 171 -21.88 -3.90 -4.91
CA GLY A 171 -21.21 -4.15 -6.19
C GLY A 171 -19.73 -3.75 -6.23
N LEU A 172 -19.22 -3.12 -5.18
CA LEU A 172 -17.81 -2.73 -5.02
C LEU A 172 -17.19 -3.32 -3.75
N THR A 173 -17.76 -4.41 -3.23
CA THR A 173 -17.18 -5.11 -2.07
C THR A 173 -15.91 -5.89 -2.46
N PRO A 174 -15.06 -6.26 -1.48
CA PRO A 174 -13.93 -7.15 -1.74
C PRO A 174 -14.34 -8.50 -2.33
N ALA A 175 -15.57 -8.96 -2.07
CA ALA A 175 -16.13 -10.19 -2.64
C ALA A 175 -16.54 -10.00 -4.10
N ASP A 176 -17.22 -8.89 -4.44
CA ASP A 176 -17.64 -8.57 -5.81
C ASP A 176 -16.42 -8.47 -6.77
N THR A 177 -15.28 -8.01 -6.24
CA THR A 177 -14.04 -7.76 -6.99
C THR A 177 -12.92 -8.75 -6.65
N ALA A 178 -13.26 -9.93 -6.14
CA ALA A 178 -12.29 -10.88 -5.60
C ALA A 178 -11.24 -11.38 -6.61
N HIS A 179 -11.56 -11.35 -7.91
CA HIS A 179 -10.66 -11.77 -8.99
C HIS A 179 -9.48 -10.82 -9.24
N GLN A 180 -9.51 -9.59 -8.68
CA GLN A 180 -8.42 -8.58 -8.76
C GLN A 180 -8.05 -8.09 -10.17
N ARG A 181 -8.76 -8.54 -11.22
CA ARG A 181 -8.57 -8.05 -12.58
C ARG A 181 -9.05 -6.62 -12.69
N THR A 182 -8.36 -5.85 -13.53
CA THR A 182 -8.64 -4.44 -13.78
C THR A 182 -8.86 -4.20 -15.26
N GLU A 183 -9.65 -3.18 -15.59
CA GLU A 183 -9.76 -2.64 -16.94
C GLU A 183 -9.49 -1.13 -16.96
N PRO A 184 -8.90 -0.60 -18.03
CA PRO A 184 -8.65 0.83 -18.16
C PRO A 184 -9.93 1.58 -18.51
N VAL A 185 -10.04 2.80 -17.99
CA VAL A 185 -11.07 3.77 -18.36
C VAL A 185 -10.43 4.87 -19.21
N THR A 186 -11.16 5.42 -20.18
CA THR A 186 -10.71 6.59 -20.96
C THR A 186 -10.18 7.68 -20.04
N GLY A 187 -8.95 8.13 -20.27
CA GLY A 187 -8.25 9.09 -19.40
C GLY A 187 -7.23 8.45 -18.44
N GLY A 188 -7.12 7.12 -18.40
CA GLY A 188 -6.03 6.41 -17.76
C GLY A 188 -6.30 5.68 -16.42
N PRO A 189 -7.33 5.98 -15.60
CA PRO A 189 -7.50 5.28 -14.34
C PRO A 189 -7.97 3.83 -14.57
N LEU A 190 -7.64 2.96 -13.62
CA LEU A 190 -8.02 1.56 -13.62
C LEU A 190 -9.24 1.34 -12.70
N ILE A 191 -10.21 0.54 -13.17
CA ILE A 191 -11.34 0.07 -12.36
C ILE A 191 -11.30 -1.46 -12.25
N PRO A 192 -11.98 -2.08 -11.27
CA PRO A 192 -12.23 -3.52 -11.29
C PRO A 192 -12.90 -3.93 -12.61
N ALA A 193 -12.42 -5.01 -13.22
CA ALA A 193 -13.01 -5.55 -14.44
C ALA A 193 -14.37 -6.19 -14.17
N ASP A 194 -15.17 -6.36 -15.23
CA ASP A 194 -16.43 -7.13 -15.23
C ASP A 194 -17.51 -6.58 -14.28
N LEU A 195 -17.44 -5.27 -13.99
CA LEU A 195 -18.44 -4.61 -13.14
C LEU A 195 -19.82 -4.56 -13.83
N PRO A 196 -20.92 -4.77 -13.07
CA PRO A 196 -22.27 -4.59 -13.58
C PRO A 196 -22.48 -3.20 -14.20
N PRO A 197 -23.27 -3.06 -15.28
CA PRO A 197 -23.50 -1.76 -15.93
C PRO A 197 -24.03 -0.67 -14.99
N ALA A 198 -24.79 -1.04 -13.96
CA ALA A 198 -25.29 -0.10 -12.96
C ALA A 198 -24.21 0.39 -11.97
N VAL A 199 -23.16 -0.40 -11.75
CA VAL A 199 -22.08 -0.11 -10.78
C VAL A 199 -20.92 0.59 -11.45
N ARG A 200 -20.63 0.26 -12.71
CA ARG A 200 -19.49 0.76 -13.47
C ARG A 200 -19.36 2.29 -13.45
N PRO A 201 -20.42 3.11 -13.67
CA PRO A 201 -20.29 4.57 -13.63
C PRO A 201 -19.81 5.11 -12.29
N HIS A 202 -20.21 4.48 -11.18
CA HIS A 202 -19.75 4.84 -9.84
C HIS A 202 -18.27 4.51 -9.64
N ALA A 203 -17.84 3.32 -10.10
CA ALA A 203 -16.43 2.93 -10.05
C ALA A 203 -15.55 3.88 -10.85
N GLU A 204 -15.98 4.26 -12.06
CA GLU A 204 -15.27 5.22 -12.91
C GLU A 204 -15.14 6.60 -12.25
N ALA A 205 -16.23 7.11 -11.65
CA ALA A 205 -16.21 8.39 -10.95
C ALA A 205 -15.23 8.39 -9.78
N ILE A 206 -15.26 7.34 -8.94
CA ILE A 206 -14.32 7.18 -7.81
C ILE A 206 -12.89 7.09 -8.32
N ALA A 207 -12.64 6.26 -9.34
CA ALA A 207 -11.31 6.04 -9.91
C ALA A 207 -10.70 7.33 -10.47
N ARG A 208 -11.49 8.16 -11.17
CA ARG A 208 -11.02 9.46 -11.68
C ARG A 208 -10.68 10.42 -10.55
N ALA A 209 -11.51 10.51 -9.52
CA ALA A 209 -11.25 11.37 -8.37
C ALA A 209 -10.00 10.91 -7.59
N ALA A 210 -9.85 9.59 -7.41
CA ALA A 210 -8.70 8.97 -6.77
C ALA A 210 -7.40 9.21 -7.55
N GLN A 211 -7.41 9.01 -8.87
CA GLN A 211 -6.28 9.32 -9.74
C GLN A 211 -5.90 10.79 -9.64
N ARG A 212 -6.86 11.72 -9.75
CA ARG A 212 -6.59 13.16 -9.61
C ARG A 212 -5.97 13.51 -8.26
N LEU A 213 -6.46 12.91 -7.18
CA LEU A 213 -5.89 13.10 -5.83
C LEU A 213 -4.45 12.58 -5.75
N VAL A 214 -4.18 11.40 -6.29
CA VAL A 214 -2.83 10.80 -6.32
C VAL A 214 -1.88 11.64 -7.17
N ASP A 215 -2.28 12.06 -8.37
CA ASP A 215 -1.46 12.87 -9.27
C ASP A 215 -1.06 14.20 -8.62
N LEU A 216 -2.01 14.88 -7.96
CA LEU A 216 -1.74 16.14 -7.25
C LEU A 216 -0.79 15.92 -6.05
N ARG A 217 -0.98 14.82 -5.30
CA ARG A 217 -0.09 14.46 -4.19
C ARG A 217 1.32 14.16 -4.70
N ASP A 218 1.44 13.38 -5.77
CA ASP A 218 2.72 12.98 -6.34
C ASP A 218 3.48 14.17 -6.93
N ALA A 219 2.79 15.09 -7.61
CA ALA A 219 3.36 16.34 -8.10
C ALA A 219 3.83 17.26 -6.95
N TRP A 220 3.08 17.33 -5.85
CA TRP A 220 3.49 18.10 -4.67
C TRP A 220 4.68 17.45 -3.95
N LEU A 221 4.68 16.11 -3.84
CA LEU A 221 5.74 15.35 -3.20
C LEU A 221 7.04 15.41 -4.01
N ASN A 222 6.93 15.42 -5.34
CA ASN A 222 8.05 15.31 -6.26
C ASN A 222 7.96 16.37 -7.37
N PRO A 223 8.16 17.66 -7.04
CA PRO A 223 8.16 18.70 -8.06
C PRO A 223 9.24 18.44 -9.11
N PRO A 224 8.95 18.51 -10.43
CA PRO A 224 9.93 18.21 -11.48
C PRO A 224 11.12 19.19 -11.47
N GLU A 225 10.92 20.40 -10.95
CA GLU A 225 11.97 21.41 -10.77
C GLU A 225 12.97 21.01 -9.68
N TRP A 226 12.54 20.19 -8.72
CA TRP A 226 13.34 19.81 -7.54
C TRP A 226 13.83 18.36 -7.59
N THR A 227 13.26 17.57 -8.50
CA THR A 227 13.47 16.13 -8.51
C THR A 227 13.85 15.62 -9.89
N GLU A 228 14.56 14.50 -9.89
CA GLU A 228 14.83 13.71 -11.09
C GLU A 228 14.60 12.22 -10.81
N ARG A 229 14.17 11.51 -11.85
CA ARG A 229 14.03 10.05 -11.81
C ARG A 229 15.32 9.43 -12.28
N VAL A 230 15.90 8.60 -11.44
CA VAL A 230 17.09 7.81 -11.78
C VAL A 230 16.74 6.33 -11.70
N PRO A 231 17.19 5.50 -12.67
CA PRO A 231 17.00 4.08 -12.59
C PRO A 231 17.48 3.54 -11.24
N GLU A 232 16.65 2.71 -10.60
CA GLU A 232 17.11 1.92 -9.46
C GLU A 232 18.13 0.89 -9.94
N VAL A 233 18.96 0.36 -9.05
CA VAL A 233 20.13 -0.46 -9.39
C VAL A 233 19.86 -1.44 -10.55
N VAL A 234 20.50 -1.22 -11.69
CA VAL A 234 20.46 -2.12 -12.85
C VAL A 234 21.38 -3.31 -12.59
N PRO A 235 20.87 -4.54 -12.48
CA PRO A 235 21.73 -5.72 -12.32
C PRO A 235 22.66 -5.88 -13.52
N LEU A 236 23.86 -6.41 -13.29
CA LEU A 236 24.80 -6.71 -14.38
C LEU A 236 24.15 -7.71 -15.36
N GLY A 237 24.19 -7.39 -16.65
CA GLY A 237 23.56 -8.20 -17.70
C GLY A 237 22.10 -7.84 -18.00
N MET A 238 21.53 -6.84 -17.32
CA MET A 238 20.22 -6.29 -17.68
C MET A 238 20.35 -4.92 -18.36
N THR A 239 19.50 -4.66 -19.35
CA THR A 239 19.41 -3.35 -20.03
C THR A 239 18.54 -2.35 -19.27
N ALA A 240 17.69 -2.82 -18.36
CA ALA A 240 16.80 -2.01 -17.52
C ALA A 240 16.71 -2.57 -16.10
N SER A 241 16.40 -1.68 -15.14
CA SER A 241 16.17 -2.09 -13.76
C SER A 241 14.87 -2.86 -13.62
N PRO A 242 14.83 -3.97 -12.86
CA PRO A 242 13.57 -4.63 -12.51
C PRO A 242 12.81 -3.92 -11.37
N TYR A 243 13.36 -2.82 -10.84
CA TYR A 243 12.80 -2.07 -9.72
C TYR A 243 12.33 -0.70 -10.17
N PRO A 244 11.36 -0.08 -9.45
CA PRO A 244 10.90 1.27 -9.76
C PRO A 244 12.04 2.29 -9.66
N ASP A 245 12.06 3.26 -10.57
CA ASP A 245 13.00 4.38 -10.51
C ASP A 245 12.96 5.09 -9.17
N ARG A 246 14.14 5.54 -8.71
CA ARG A 246 14.25 6.38 -7.54
C ARG A 246 13.99 7.83 -7.93
N ILE A 247 13.25 8.52 -7.07
CA ILE A 247 13.10 9.97 -7.14
C ILE A 247 14.14 10.58 -6.21
N VAL A 248 15.14 11.24 -6.79
CA VAL A 248 16.22 11.90 -6.05
C VAL A 248 16.09 13.41 -6.17
N ALA A 249 16.65 14.13 -5.18
CA ALA A 249 16.72 15.59 -5.23
C ALA A 249 17.71 16.02 -6.31
N ARG A 250 17.34 17.05 -7.06
CA ARG A 250 18.30 17.82 -7.85
C ARG A 250 19.22 18.61 -6.91
N PRO A 251 20.47 18.90 -7.32
CA PRO A 251 21.43 19.62 -6.49
C PRO A 251 20.85 20.93 -5.94
N GLY A 252 20.91 21.10 -4.62
CA GLY A 252 20.45 22.31 -3.92
C GLY A 252 19.01 22.28 -3.44
N PHE A 253 18.23 21.23 -3.73
CA PHE A 253 16.84 21.05 -3.27
C PHE A 253 16.68 19.98 -2.19
N GLU A 254 17.77 19.42 -1.66
CA GLU A 254 17.74 18.28 -0.73
C GLU A 254 16.95 18.60 0.55
N LYS A 255 17.12 19.81 1.09
CA LYS A 255 16.47 20.23 2.34
C LYS A 255 14.98 20.51 2.15
N GLU A 256 14.61 21.09 1.01
CA GLU A 256 13.25 21.39 0.60
C GLU A 256 12.48 20.10 0.34
N LEU A 257 13.10 19.18 -0.40
CA LEU A 257 12.51 17.88 -0.72
C LEU A 257 12.36 17.00 0.53
N ALA A 258 13.30 17.05 1.48
CA ALA A 258 13.18 16.34 2.75
C ALA A 258 11.90 16.72 3.54
N LYS A 259 11.37 17.93 3.33
CA LYS A 259 10.11 18.40 3.96
C LYS A 259 8.86 17.94 3.21
N ARG A 260 8.98 17.47 1.95
CA ARG A 260 7.86 16.96 1.13
C ARG A 260 7.47 15.54 1.56
N THR A 261 6.81 15.45 2.70
CA THR A 261 6.27 14.20 3.26
C THR A 261 4.76 14.20 3.25
N LEU A 262 4.13 13.02 3.19
CA LEU A 262 2.67 12.92 3.32
C LEU A 262 2.18 13.40 4.68
N THR A 263 2.93 13.13 5.76
CA THR A 263 2.60 13.69 7.07
C THR A 263 2.52 15.22 7.04
N ASN A 264 3.50 15.89 6.43
CA ASN A 264 3.51 17.36 6.35
C ASN A 264 2.40 17.88 5.44
N LEU A 265 2.17 17.24 4.29
CA LEU A 265 1.09 17.60 3.38
C LEU A 265 -0.27 17.56 4.06
N TYR A 266 -0.57 16.47 4.79
CA TYR A 266 -1.86 16.29 5.47
C TYR A 266 -1.98 17.10 6.76
N ASN A 267 -0.86 17.47 7.40
CA ASN A 267 -0.88 18.47 8.48
C ASN A 267 -1.26 19.86 7.96
N GLN A 268 -0.75 20.25 6.78
CA GLN A 268 -1.04 21.56 6.18
C GLN A 268 -2.42 21.62 5.52
N ARG A 269 -2.85 20.49 4.93
CA ARG A 269 -4.12 20.31 4.20
C ARG A 269 -4.47 21.52 3.31
N PRO A 270 -3.63 21.83 2.29
CA PRO A 270 -3.87 22.97 1.40
C PRO A 270 -5.22 22.84 0.67
N ALA A 271 -5.78 23.96 0.22
CA ALA A 271 -7.11 24.01 -0.38
C ALA A 271 -7.31 23.01 -1.54
N TRP A 272 -6.31 22.84 -2.41
CA TRP A 272 -6.38 21.87 -3.51
C TRP A 272 -6.49 20.42 -3.00
N LEU A 273 -5.87 20.09 -1.86
CA LEU A 273 -5.93 18.75 -1.28
C LEU A 273 -7.31 18.52 -0.66
N ALA A 274 -7.83 19.53 0.06
CA ALA A 274 -9.18 19.48 0.62
C ALA A 274 -10.23 19.28 -0.48
N GLN A 275 -10.17 20.06 -1.57
CA GLN A 275 -11.09 19.95 -2.70
C GLN A 275 -10.98 18.61 -3.43
N ALA A 276 -9.77 18.07 -3.58
CA ALA A 276 -9.58 16.74 -4.20
C ALA A 276 -10.21 15.63 -3.35
N HIS A 277 -10.14 15.72 -2.02
CA HIS A 277 -10.84 14.82 -1.11
C HIS A 277 -12.35 15.01 -1.15
N GLU A 278 -12.85 16.25 -1.15
CA GLU A 278 -14.29 16.52 -1.26
C GLU A 278 -14.89 15.93 -2.55
N ALA A 279 -14.17 16.05 -3.67
CA ALA A 279 -14.59 15.44 -4.94
C ALA A 279 -14.60 13.90 -4.88
N LEU A 280 -13.59 13.30 -4.23
CA LEU A 280 -13.54 11.85 -4.00
C LEU A 280 -14.70 11.40 -3.11
N ASP A 281 -14.96 12.12 -2.02
CA ASP A 281 -16.02 11.80 -1.09
C ASP A 281 -17.40 11.91 -1.74
N ALA A 282 -17.63 12.94 -2.58
CA ALA A 282 -18.87 13.04 -3.35
C ALA A 282 -19.08 11.84 -4.29
N ALA A 283 -18.01 11.37 -4.95
CA ALA A 283 -18.08 10.18 -5.82
C ALA A 283 -18.39 8.90 -5.03
N VAL A 284 -17.80 8.74 -3.84
CA VAL A 284 -18.06 7.58 -2.96
C VAL A 284 -19.47 7.64 -2.37
N ALA A 285 -19.95 8.83 -1.97
CA ALA A 285 -21.32 9.03 -1.50
C ALA A 285 -22.35 8.64 -2.58
N ALA A 286 -22.09 9.01 -3.83
CA ALA A 286 -22.93 8.61 -4.96
C ALA A 286 -22.97 7.09 -5.15
N ALA A 287 -21.86 6.38 -4.93
CA ALA A 287 -21.82 4.91 -4.96
C ALA A 287 -22.62 4.27 -3.82
N TYR A 288 -22.74 4.95 -2.67
CA TYR A 288 -23.65 4.55 -1.59
C TYR A 288 -25.11 4.91 -1.85
N GLY A 289 -25.41 5.64 -2.93
CA GLY A 289 -26.75 6.18 -3.20
C GLY A 289 -27.15 7.36 -2.30
N TRP A 290 -26.18 8.01 -1.63
CA TRP A 290 -26.43 9.12 -0.70
C TRP A 290 -26.48 10.46 -1.45
N ALA A 291 -27.56 10.68 -2.19
CA ALA A 291 -27.77 11.90 -2.99
C ALA A 291 -27.85 13.19 -2.15
N ASP A 292 -28.11 13.05 -0.84
CA ASP A 292 -28.16 14.13 0.14
C ASP A 292 -26.80 14.45 0.77
N TYR A 293 -25.73 13.76 0.37
CA TYR A 293 -24.40 14.01 0.90
C TYR A 293 -23.92 15.43 0.60
N THR A 294 -23.35 16.06 1.61
CA THR A 294 -22.60 17.31 1.47
C THR A 294 -21.28 17.19 2.27
N PRO A 295 -20.23 17.94 1.91
CA PRO A 295 -18.99 17.98 2.69
C PRO A 295 -19.23 18.33 4.17
N GLY A 296 -20.27 19.11 4.46
CA GLY A 296 -20.66 19.53 5.82
C GLY A 296 -21.52 18.52 6.60
N MET A 297 -21.88 17.37 6.03
CA MET A 297 -22.60 16.31 6.74
C MET A 297 -21.81 15.89 7.99
N ALA A 298 -22.47 15.77 9.14
CA ALA A 298 -21.80 15.43 10.41
C ALA A 298 -21.17 14.02 10.38
N ASP A 299 -20.01 13.87 11.02
CA ASP A 299 -19.29 12.57 11.10
C ASP A 299 -20.17 11.47 11.72
N ASP A 300 -20.93 11.79 12.76
CA ASP A 300 -21.82 10.84 13.45
C ASP A 300 -22.95 10.34 12.55
N GLU A 301 -23.45 11.18 11.64
CA GLU A 301 -24.48 10.77 10.68
C GLU A 301 -23.91 9.79 9.65
N ILE A 302 -22.70 10.06 9.15
CA ILE A 302 -21.99 9.12 8.27
C ILE A 302 -21.76 7.79 8.98
N LEU A 303 -21.22 7.82 10.20
CA LEU A 303 -20.96 6.61 11.01
C LEU A 303 -22.25 5.84 11.29
N ARG A 304 -23.36 6.51 11.60
CA ARG A 304 -24.67 5.89 11.81
C ARG A 304 -25.14 5.14 10.56
N ARG A 305 -25.02 5.75 9.37
CA ARG A 305 -25.39 5.10 8.10
C ARG A 305 -24.48 3.92 7.77
N LEU A 306 -23.17 4.06 7.95
CA LEU A 306 -22.22 2.96 7.76
C LEU A 306 -22.53 1.79 8.72
N LEU A 307 -22.79 2.08 10.00
CA LEU A 307 -23.16 1.06 10.98
C LEU A 307 -24.45 0.33 10.58
N ALA A 308 -25.48 1.04 10.10
CA ALA A 308 -26.71 0.43 9.61
C ALA A 308 -26.41 -0.57 8.46
N LEU A 309 -25.62 -0.16 7.46
CA LEU A 309 -25.21 -1.04 6.37
C LEU A 309 -24.41 -2.27 6.84
N ASN A 310 -23.54 -2.08 7.84
CA ASN A 310 -22.76 -3.17 8.41
C ASN A 310 -23.67 -4.20 9.11
N LEU A 311 -24.64 -3.74 9.90
CA LEU A 311 -25.62 -4.59 10.60
C LEU A 311 -26.54 -5.34 9.63
N GLU A 312 -27.03 -4.67 8.58
CA GLU A 312 -27.84 -5.29 7.53
C GLU A 312 -27.11 -6.46 6.86
N ARG A 313 -25.81 -6.29 6.59
CA ARG A 313 -24.98 -7.35 5.99
C ARG A 313 -24.71 -8.50 6.92
N ALA A 314 -24.44 -8.22 8.19
CA ALA A 314 -24.25 -9.27 9.20
C ALA A 314 -25.53 -10.12 9.34
N ALA A 315 -26.71 -9.49 9.33
CA ALA A 315 -28.00 -10.18 9.34
C ALA A 315 -28.21 -11.05 8.08
N GLY A 316 -27.83 -10.56 6.89
CA GLY A 316 -27.95 -11.31 5.64
C GLY A 316 -26.99 -12.50 5.50
N GLN A 317 -25.85 -12.48 6.20
CA GLN A 317 -24.87 -13.58 6.20
C GLN A 317 -25.24 -14.72 7.16
N GLY A 318 -26.05 -14.46 8.20
CA GLY A 318 -26.53 -15.48 9.15
C GLY A 318 -27.70 -16.32 8.64
N VAL A 319 -28.22 -16.04 7.44
CA VAL A 319 -29.41 -16.70 6.84
C VAL A 319 -29.04 -17.55 5.61
N ARG A 320 -27.74 -17.81 5.37
CA ARG A 320 -27.25 -18.67 4.28
C ARG A 320 -26.56 -19.92 4.80
#